data_AF-A0A1Z5SWN4-F1
#
_entry.id   AF-A0A1Z5SWN4-F1
#
_cell.length_a   1.000
_cell.length_b   1.000
_cell.length_c   1.000
_cell.angle_alpha   90.00
_cell.angle_beta   90.00
_cell.angle_gamma   90.00
#
_symmetry.space_group_name_H-M   'P 1'
#
loop_
_entity.id
_entity.type
_entity.pdbx_description
1 polymer ?
#
loop_
_entity_poly.entity_id
_entity_poly.type
_entity_poly.pdbx_seq_one_letter_code
_entity_poly.pdbx_strand_id
1 'polypeptide(L)'
;MSSPAASVIGEELRRLDLNTPQPQGDKETTRVTIVDTEDQIVSMLEALASLESFSNNIFVDMEGVNLSRYGSISLMQIYVPESTDIFIVDIHTLGTQAFDITGPQGNTLGNLLEGIEVTKYLFDARNDADALYALFNIRLAHFIDVQLLELASRTGPKHVVRGLAACIEQEQVLTEAATREWKQIKEEGAKLFNPKLGGSYERKGKIKEGEG
;
A
#
# COMPACT_ATOMS: atom_id res chain seq x y z
N MET A 1 -5.56 2.18 37.56
CA MET A 1 -4.40 1.35 37.16
C MET A 1 -4.32 1.45 35.65
N SER A 2 -3.31 2.14 35.11
CA SER A 2 -3.11 2.27 33.66
C SER A 2 -2.62 0.93 33.11
N SER A 3 -3.20 0.47 32.00
CA SER A 3 -2.81 -0.78 31.35
C SER A 3 -1.39 -0.65 30.75
N PRO A 4 -0.50 -1.65 30.89
CA PRO A 4 0.84 -1.64 30.29
C PRO A 4 0.82 -1.42 28.77
N ALA A 5 -0.23 -1.87 28.08
CA ALA A 5 -0.37 -1.69 26.63
C ALA A 5 -0.61 -0.22 26.24
N ALA A 6 -1.30 0.54 27.09
CA ALA A 6 -1.57 1.96 26.83
C ALA A 6 -0.33 2.83 27.01
N SER A 7 0.61 2.43 27.90
CA SER A 7 1.88 3.15 28.05
C SER A 7 2.82 2.90 26.89
N VAL A 8 2.86 1.68 26.35
CA VAL A 8 3.70 1.33 25.18
C VAL A 8 3.26 2.08 23.93
N ILE A 9 1.95 2.13 23.65
CA ILE A 9 1.40 2.92 22.53
C ILE A 9 1.71 4.41 22.72
N GLY A 10 1.58 4.92 23.95
CA GLY A 10 1.90 6.31 24.25
C GLY A 10 3.39 6.66 24.11
N GLU A 11 4.28 5.68 24.23
CA GLU A 11 5.72 5.84 24.05
C GLU A 11 6.12 5.74 22.57
N GLU A 12 5.53 4.81 21.82
CA GLU A 12 5.67 4.71 20.36
C GLU A 12 5.13 5.96 19.63
N LEU A 13 3.96 6.47 20.04
CA LEU A 13 3.40 7.72 19.50
C LEU A 13 4.25 8.95 19.82
N ARG A 14 5.09 8.92 20.87
CA ARG A 14 6.04 10.00 21.18
C ARG A 14 7.35 9.90 20.40
N ARG A 15 7.71 8.70 19.93
CA ARG A 15 8.88 8.47 19.07
C ARG A 15 8.60 8.82 17.62
N LEU A 16 7.34 8.70 17.20
CA LEU A 16 6.83 9.27 15.96
C LEU A 16 6.75 10.79 16.12
N ASP A 17 7.87 11.50 15.91
CA ASP A 17 7.87 12.96 15.81
C ASP A 17 7.13 13.39 14.53
N LEU A 18 5.80 13.46 14.62
CA LEU A 18 4.89 13.84 13.54
C LEU A 18 4.86 15.35 13.27
N ASN A 19 5.63 16.16 14.03
CA ASN A 19 5.45 17.62 14.04
C ASN A 19 6.28 18.37 12.99
N THR A 20 7.11 17.68 12.21
CA THR A 20 7.79 18.32 11.08
C THR A 20 7.99 17.31 9.95
N PRO A 21 7.34 17.48 8.77
CA PRO A 21 7.76 16.76 7.58
C PRO A 21 9.22 17.08 7.33
N GLN A 22 10.11 16.10 7.52
CA GLN A 22 11.48 16.23 7.07
C GLN A 22 11.40 16.40 5.54
N PRO A 23 12.01 17.45 4.96
CA PRO A 23 12.05 17.58 3.50
C PRO A 23 12.69 16.30 2.95
N GLN A 24 11.94 15.57 2.12
CA GLN A 24 12.48 14.42 1.40
C GLN A 24 13.69 14.92 0.59
N GLY A 25 14.88 14.44 0.94
CA GLY A 25 16.12 14.79 0.25
C GLY A 25 16.05 14.43 -1.23
N ASP A 26 16.92 15.05 -2.05
CA ASP A 26 16.95 14.84 -3.48
C ASP A 26 17.12 13.36 -3.86
N LYS A 27 16.01 12.77 -4.34
CA LYS A 27 15.83 11.58 -5.18
C LYS A 27 16.95 10.53 -5.14
N GLU A 28 16.88 9.60 -4.17
CA GLU A 28 17.12 8.21 -4.57
C GLU A 28 16.09 7.83 -5.64
N THR A 29 16.55 7.13 -6.68
CA THR A 29 15.65 6.75 -7.78
C THR A 29 14.78 5.61 -7.30
N THR A 30 13.51 5.90 -7.03
CA THR A 30 12.48 4.89 -6.75
C THR A 30 12.47 3.86 -7.87
N ARG A 31 12.74 2.61 -7.53
CA ARG A 31 12.69 1.50 -8.47
C ARG A 31 11.31 0.85 -8.39
N VAL A 32 10.60 0.85 -9.51
CA VAL A 32 9.29 0.20 -9.63
C VAL A 32 9.48 -1.15 -10.32
N THR A 33 9.04 -2.23 -9.68
CA THR A 33 9.13 -3.61 -10.20
C THR A 33 7.73 -4.19 -10.30
N ILE A 34 7.34 -4.65 -11.50
CA ILE A 34 6.14 -5.47 -11.67
C ILE A 34 6.49 -6.92 -11.30
N VAL A 35 5.63 -7.54 -10.51
CA VAL A 35 5.78 -8.91 -10.01
C VAL A 35 4.59 -9.72 -10.50
N ASP A 36 4.76 -10.41 -11.63
CA ASP A 36 3.73 -11.19 -12.33
C ASP A 36 4.13 -12.65 -12.58
N THR A 37 5.29 -13.08 -12.05
CA THR A 37 5.81 -14.45 -12.13
C THR A 37 6.26 -14.98 -10.77
N GLU A 38 6.35 -16.30 -10.64
CA GLU A 38 6.81 -16.96 -9.40
C GLU A 38 8.24 -16.54 -9.02
N ASP A 39 9.17 -16.50 -9.98
CA ASP A 39 10.57 -16.10 -9.74
C ASP A 39 10.69 -14.65 -9.23
N GLN A 40 9.81 -13.75 -9.68
CA GLN A 40 9.77 -12.37 -9.20
C GLN A 40 9.17 -12.27 -7.79
N ILE A 41 8.20 -13.12 -7.43
CA ILE A 41 7.71 -13.21 -6.05
C ILE A 41 8.86 -13.65 -5.13
N VAL A 42 9.62 -14.68 -5.52
CA VAL A 42 10.79 -15.14 -4.77
C VAL A 42 11.82 -14.01 -4.60
N SER A 43 12.16 -13.31 -5.69
CA SER A 43 13.09 -12.17 -5.67
C SER A 43 12.60 -11.02 -4.79
N MET A 44 11.31 -10.71 -4.83
CA MET A 44 10.68 -9.69 -3.97
C MET A 44 10.77 -10.10 -2.50
N LEU A 45 10.45 -11.35 -2.17
CA LEU A 45 10.52 -11.85 -0.78
C LEU A 45 11.94 -11.85 -0.24
N GLU A 46 12.95 -12.13 -1.08
CA GLU A 46 14.36 -12.00 -0.72
C GLU A 46 14.74 -10.54 -0.41
N ALA A 47 14.27 -9.59 -1.21
CA ALA A 47 14.47 -8.16 -0.96
C ALA A 47 13.77 -7.68 0.31
N LEU A 48 12.54 -8.14 0.59
CA LEU A 48 11.82 -7.78 1.81
C LEU A 48 12.43 -8.40 3.06
N ALA A 49 13.09 -9.56 2.94
CA ALA A 49 13.73 -10.23 4.06
C ALA A 49 15.12 -9.69 4.40
N SER A 50 15.71 -8.85 3.53
CA SER A 50 17.00 -8.19 3.79
C SER A 50 16.86 -6.87 4.56
N LEU A 51 15.64 -6.43 4.87
CA LEU A 51 15.37 -5.23 5.67
C LEU A 51 15.89 -5.41 7.10
N GLU A 52 16.70 -4.44 7.57
CA GLU A 52 17.28 -4.48 8.91
C GLU A 52 16.24 -4.19 10.01
N SER A 53 16.23 -5.06 11.02
CA SER A 53 15.24 -5.22 12.12
C SER A 53 14.70 -3.97 12.84
N PHE A 54 15.29 -2.79 12.72
CA PHE A 54 14.93 -1.66 13.58
C PHE A 54 13.82 -0.76 13.03
N SER A 55 13.49 -0.85 11.74
CA SER A 55 12.40 -0.06 11.17
C SER A 55 11.47 -0.81 10.24
N ASN A 56 11.56 -2.14 10.10
CA ASN A 56 10.73 -3.03 9.23
C ASN A 56 9.30 -2.55 8.98
N ASN A 57 9.15 -1.58 8.10
CA ASN A 57 7.90 -0.87 7.82
C ASN A 57 7.70 -0.96 6.33
N ILE A 58 6.51 -1.36 5.91
CA ILE A 58 6.13 -1.27 4.51
C ILE A 58 4.82 -0.53 4.38
N PHE A 59 4.64 0.15 3.26
CA PHE A 59 3.36 0.77 2.91
C PHE A 59 2.67 -0.13 1.89
N VAL A 60 1.42 -0.48 2.16
CA VAL A 60 0.66 -1.41 1.33
C VAL A 60 -0.63 -0.75 0.88
N ASP A 61 -0.94 -0.89 -0.40
CA ASP A 61 -2.20 -0.48 -1.00
C ASP A 61 -2.68 -1.58 -1.97
N MET A 62 -4.00 -1.72 -2.13
CA MET A 62 -4.57 -2.73 -3.01
C MET A 62 -5.62 -2.13 -3.92
N GLU A 63 -5.66 -2.60 -5.16
CA GLU A 63 -6.61 -2.15 -6.16
C GLU A 63 -7.32 -3.34 -6.78
N GLY A 64 -8.61 -3.18 -7.06
CA GLY A 64 -9.43 -4.25 -7.61
C GLY A 64 -10.85 -3.82 -7.99
N VAL A 65 -11.63 -4.76 -8.51
CA VAL A 65 -13.03 -4.49 -8.89
C VAL A 65 -13.92 -4.69 -7.67
N ASN A 66 -14.61 -3.63 -7.23
CA ASN A 66 -15.44 -3.65 -6.01
C ASN A 66 -14.69 -4.21 -4.79
N LEU A 67 -13.45 -3.76 -4.58
CA LEU A 67 -12.53 -4.24 -3.54
C LEU A 67 -13.23 -4.39 -2.18
N SER A 68 -13.43 -5.65 -1.76
CA SER A 68 -14.04 -6.15 -0.51
C SER A 68 -14.33 -7.66 -0.73
N ARG A 69 -15.07 -8.31 0.18
CA ARG A 69 -15.39 -9.74 0.15
C ARG A 69 -16.10 -10.31 -1.08
N TYR A 70 -16.73 -9.47 -1.89
CA TYR A 70 -17.47 -9.89 -3.10
C TYR A 70 -16.85 -9.35 -4.40
N GLY A 71 -15.69 -8.70 -4.29
CA GLY A 71 -14.96 -8.15 -5.41
C GLY A 71 -13.75 -8.99 -5.78
N SER A 72 -12.68 -8.31 -6.18
CA SER A 72 -11.36 -8.88 -6.41
C SER A 72 -10.25 -8.01 -5.84
N ILE A 73 -9.08 -8.60 -5.63
CA ILE A 73 -7.80 -7.88 -5.59
C ILE A 73 -7.13 -8.16 -6.94
N SER A 74 -6.79 -7.10 -7.66
CA SER A 74 -6.12 -7.19 -8.96
C SER A 74 -4.64 -6.82 -8.86
N LEU A 75 -4.32 -5.78 -8.08
CA LEU A 75 -2.95 -5.33 -7.84
C LEU A 75 -2.74 -5.14 -6.34
N MET A 76 -1.54 -5.44 -5.86
CA MET A 76 -1.05 -5.03 -4.55
C MET A 76 0.23 -4.23 -4.75
N GLN A 77 0.30 -3.03 -4.19
CA GLN A 77 1.51 -2.21 -4.19
C GLN A 77 2.17 -2.28 -2.82
N ILE A 78 3.48 -2.47 -2.80
CA ILE A 78 4.30 -2.52 -1.59
C ILE A 78 5.43 -1.53 -1.78
N TYR A 79 5.44 -0.47 -0.98
CA TYR A 79 6.55 0.48 -0.90
C TYR A 79 7.41 0.19 0.32
N VAL A 80 8.72 0.12 0.10
CA VAL A 80 9.75 -0.16 1.10
C VAL A 80 10.55 1.13 1.34
N PRO A 81 10.35 1.85 2.46
CA PRO A 81 11.01 3.12 2.72
C PRO A 81 12.54 3.02 2.75
N GLU A 82 13.08 1.94 3.33
CA GLU A 82 14.52 1.77 3.53
C GLU A 82 15.30 1.66 2.21
N SER A 83 14.71 1.04 1.17
CA SER A 83 15.35 0.90 -0.14
C SER A 83 14.73 1.79 -1.21
N THR A 84 13.65 2.49 -0.89
CA THR A 84 12.80 3.25 -1.82
C THR A 84 12.21 2.41 -2.98
N ASP A 85 12.20 1.09 -2.86
CA ASP A 85 11.63 0.20 -3.87
C ASP A 85 10.10 0.19 -3.79
N ILE A 86 9.45 0.06 -4.96
CA ILE A 86 8.02 -0.20 -5.10
C ILE A 86 7.86 -1.51 -5.86
N PHE A 87 7.18 -2.47 -5.24
CA PHE A 87 6.73 -3.69 -5.90
C PHE A 87 5.24 -3.58 -6.22
N ILE A 88 4.88 -3.89 -7.46
CA ILE A 88 3.48 -3.98 -7.90
C ILE A 88 3.21 -5.44 -8.25
N VAL A 89 2.55 -6.14 -7.35
CA VAL A 89 2.21 -7.55 -7.48
C VAL A 89 0.92 -7.69 -8.29
N ASP A 90 1.00 -8.40 -9.42
CA ASP A 90 -0.14 -8.70 -10.27
C ASP A 90 -0.90 -9.92 -9.73
N ILE A 91 -1.76 -9.66 -8.74
CA ILE A 91 -2.65 -10.66 -8.12
C ILE A 91 -3.69 -11.18 -9.13
N HIS A 92 -4.05 -10.38 -10.14
CA HIS A 92 -4.96 -10.83 -11.19
C HIS A 92 -4.36 -11.98 -12.01
N THR A 93 -3.08 -11.88 -12.37
CA THR A 93 -2.35 -12.91 -13.13
C THR A 93 -1.95 -14.09 -12.24
N LEU A 94 -1.40 -13.82 -11.05
CA LEU A 94 -0.86 -14.84 -10.15
C LEU A 94 -1.91 -15.55 -9.29
N GLY A 95 -3.09 -14.94 -9.11
CA GLY A 95 -4.17 -15.48 -8.30
C GLY A 95 -3.75 -15.76 -6.85
N THR A 96 -4.26 -16.86 -6.29
CA THR A 96 -3.95 -17.27 -4.91
C THR A 96 -2.48 -17.61 -4.72
N GLN A 97 -1.79 -18.09 -5.76
CA GLN A 97 -0.39 -18.52 -5.66
C GLN A 97 0.54 -17.37 -5.25
N ALA A 98 0.20 -16.12 -5.57
CA ALA A 98 0.94 -14.93 -5.12
C ALA A 98 1.21 -14.93 -3.60
N PHE A 99 0.32 -15.54 -2.82
CA PHE A 99 0.40 -15.57 -1.36
C PHE A 99 1.02 -16.85 -0.79
N ASP A 100 1.16 -17.90 -1.61
CA ASP A 100 1.61 -19.24 -1.20
C ASP A 100 3.04 -19.57 -1.67
N ILE A 101 3.57 -18.84 -2.65
CA ILE A 101 4.95 -19.03 -3.14
C ILE A 101 5.94 -18.76 -2.00
N THR A 102 6.81 -19.73 -1.79
CA THR A 102 7.79 -19.73 -0.70
C THR A 102 9.10 -19.09 -1.16
N GLY A 103 9.52 -18.04 -0.47
CA GLY A 103 10.81 -17.39 -0.65
C GLY A 103 11.98 -18.18 -0.02
N PRO A 104 13.22 -17.70 -0.19
CA PRO A 104 14.42 -18.44 0.23
C PRO A 104 14.51 -18.73 1.73
N GLN A 105 13.82 -17.94 2.55
CA GLN A 105 13.80 -18.08 4.01
C GLN A 105 12.57 -18.86 4.53
N GLY A 106 11.80 -19.48 3.63
CA GLY A 106 10.57 -20.20 4.01
C GLY A 106 9.36 -19.31 4.26
N ASN A 107 9.47 -18.00 4.03
CA ASN A 107 8.38 -17.03 4.14
C ASN A 107 7.58 -16.93 2.84
N THR A 108 6.30 -16.60 2.95
CA THR A 108 5.45 -16.23 1.80
C THR A 108 4.94 -14.79 1.95
N LEU A 109 4.37 -14.22 0.88
CA LEU A 109 3.68 -12.93 0.98
C LEU A 109 2.48 -13.01 1.94
N GLY A 110 1.77 -14.14 1.96
CA GLY A 110 0.70 -14.39 2.94
C GLY A 110 1.23 -14.31 4.37
N ASN A 111 2.33 -15.01 4.69
CA ASN A 111 2.93 -14.96 6.03
C ASN A 111 3.41 -13.56 6.41
N LEU A 112 3.89 -12.76 5.46
CA LEU A 112 4.29 -11.39 5.72
C LEU A 112 3.09 -10.50 6.13
N LEU A 113 1.95 -10.68 5.46
CA LEU A 113 0.71 -9.94 5.76
C LEU A 113 0.10 -10.36 7.10
N GLU A 114 0.16 -11.64 7.45
CA GLU A 114 -0.33 -12.19 8.73
C GLU A 114 0.68 -12.05 9.88
N GLY A 115 1.95 -11.82 9.55
CA GLY A 115 3.06 -11.79 10.50
C GLY A 115 3.14 -10.51 11.32
N ILE A 116 3.89 -10.58 12.41
CA ILE A 116 4.16 -9.44 13.30
C ILE A 116 5.56 -8.86 13.14
N GLU A 117 6.42 -9.46 12.32
CA GLU A 117 7.81 -9.03 12.15
C GLU A 117 7.97 -7.73 11.34
N VAL A 118 6.95 -7.42 10.52
CA VAL A 118 6.89 -6.22 9.68
C VAL A 118 5.60 -5.48 9.99
N THR A 119 5.72 -4.18 10.26
CA THR A 119 4.56 -3.29 10.42
C THR A 119 4.09 -2.84 9.04
N LYS A 120 2.80 -3.07 8.74
CA LYS A 120 2.21 -2.61 7.48
C LYS A 120 1.48 -1.28 7.71
N TYR A 121 1.73 -0.28 6.89
CA TYR A 121 0.98 0.96 6.86
C TYR A 121 0.02 0.92 5.69
N LEU A 122 -1.28 0.98 6.00
CA LEU A 122 -2.34 1.02 5.00
C LEU A 122 -3.17 2.27 5.21
N PHE A 123 -3.74 2.82 4.15
CA PHE A 123 -4.67 3.93 4.26
C PHE A 123 -6.08 3.41 4.09
N ASP A 124 -6.95 3.54 5.09
CA ASP A 124 -8.33 3.05 5.02
C ASP A 124 -8.42 1.53 4.77
N ALA A 125 -7.79 0.74 5.64
CA ALA A 125 -7.52 -0.70 5.43
C ALA A 125 -8.76 -1.62 5.47
N ARG A 126 -9.98 -1.05 5.60
CA ARG A 126 -11.20 -1.82 5.87
C ARG A 126 -11.54 -2.78 4.75
N ASN A 127 -11.51 -2.28 3.52
CA ASN A 127 -11.86 -3.06 2.34
C ASN A 127 -10.74 -4.02 1.97
N ASP A 128 -9.48 -3.62 2.13
CA ASP A 128 -8.29 -4.45 1.94
C ASP A 128 -8.31 -5.66 2.86
N ALA A 129 -8.52 -5.44 4.17
CA ALA A 129 -8.57 -6.51 5.15
C ALA A 129 -9.76 -7.47 4.91
N ASP A 130 -10.93 -6.94 4.54
CA ASP A 130 -12.10 -7.76 4.22
C ASP A 130 -11.88 -8.59 2.94
N ALA A 131 -11.24 -8.01 1.92
CA ALA A 131 -10.89 -8.70 0.69
C ALA A 131 -9.84 -9.80 0.92
N LEU A 132 -8.74 -9.49 1.63
CA LEU A 132 -7.71 -10.46 2.00
C LEU A 132 -8.29 -11.67 2.73
N TYR A 133 -9.16 -11.43 3.72
CA TYR A 133 -9.73 -12.51 4.50
C TYR A 133 -10.74 -13.33 3.71
N ALA A 134 -11.71 -12.68 3.05
CA ALA A 134 -12.80 -13.39 2.41
C ALA A 134 -12.39 -14.10 1.10
N LEU A 135 -11.42 -13.54 0.36
CA LEU A 135 -11.00 -14.06 -0.95
C LEU A 135 -9.78 -14.98 -0.86
N PHE A 136 -8.89 -14.75 0.11
CA PHE A 136 -7.60 -15.45 0.21
C PHE A 136 -7.36 -16.11 1.58
N ASN A 137 -8.29 -15.98 2.53
CA ASN A 137 -8.15 -16.48 3.91
C ASN A 137 -6.91 -15.93 4.64
N ILE A 138 -6.49 -14.70 4.30
CA ILE A 138 -5.36 -14.01 4.92
C ILE A 138 -5.86 -13.07 6.00
N ARG A 139 -5.38 -13.24 7.23
CA ARG A 139 -5.72 -12.37 8.37
C ARG A 139 -4.67 -11.27 8.53
N LEU A 140 -4.89 -10.12 7.90
CA LEU A 140 -4.01 -8.97 8.04
C LEU A 140 -3.78 -8.63 9.53
N ALA A 141 -2.51 -8.61 9.94
CA ALA A 141 -2.11 -8.40 11.32
C ALA A 141 -0.99 -7.36 11.41
N HIS A 142 -0.77 -6.80 12.61
CA HIS A 142 0.28 -5.82 12.89
C HIS A 142 0.39 -4.71 11.82
N PHE A 143 -0.73 -4.01 11.62
CA PHE A 143 -0.81 -2.91 10.68
C PHE A 143 -1.29 -1.63 11.36
N ILE A 144 -0.91 -0.50 10.79
CA ILE A 144 -1.31 0.84 11.19
C ILE A 144 -2.20 1.40 10.08
N ASP A 145 -3.42 1.75 10.44
CA ASP A 145 -4.29 2.53 9.56
C ASP A 145 -3.89 4.01 9.62
N VAL A 146 -3.25 4.49 8.57
CA VAL A 146 -2.75 5.86 8.44
C VAL A 146 -3.88 6.89 8.47
N GLN A 147 -5.08 6.55 7.97
CA GLN A 147 -6.24 7.44 8.03
C GLN A 147 -6.70 7.64 9.47
N LEU A 148 -6.69 6.58 10.28
CA LEU A 148 -7.03 6.68 11.70
C LEU A 148 -5.90 7.35 12.51
N LEU A 149 -4.64 7.12 12.13
CA LEU A 149 -3.51 7.83 12.72
C LEU A 149 -3.62 9.34 12.47
N GLU A 150 -3.92 9.76 11.24
CA GLU A 150 -4.18 11.18 10.90
C GLU A 150 -5.33 11.75 11.73
N LEU A 151 -6.45 11.02 11.84
CA LEU A 151 -7.59 11.45 12.64
C LEU A 151 -7.20 11.66 14.12
N ALA A 152 -6.37 10.76 14.65
CA ALA A 152 -5.90 10.80 16.02
C ALA A 152 -4.91 11.94 16.27
N SER A 153 -3.96 12.18 15.36
CA SER A 153 -2.88 13.15 15.51
C SER A 153 -3.27 14.59 15.14
N ARG A 154 -4.17 14.78 14.18
CA ARG A 154 -4.50 16.12 13.66
C ARG A 154 -5.11 17.04 14.72
N THR A 155 -4.86 18.33 14.54
CA THR A 155 -5.54 19.40 15.27
C THR A 155 -6.85 19.78 14.56
N GLY A 156 -7.86 20.18 15.33
CA GLY A 156 -9.16 20.59 14.80
C GLY A 156 -10.23 19.50 14.81
N PRO A 157 -11.28 19.60 13.96
CA PRO A 157 -12.46 18.76 14.03
C PRO A 157 -12.14 17.28 13.77
N LYS A 158 -12.70 16.36 14.56
CA LYS A 158 -12.49 14.89 14.47
C LYS A 158 -13.75 14.09 14.13
N HIS A 159 -14.77 14.74 13.57
CA HIS A 159 -16.08 14.11 13.30
C HIS A 159 -16.15 13.37 11.96
N VAL A 160 -15.16 13.54 11.07
CA VAL A 160 -15.06 12.86 9.77
C VAL A 160 -13.63 12.44 9.48
N VAL A 161 -13.42 11.27 8.89
CA VAL A 161 -12.11 10.89 8.34
C VAL A 161 -11.81 11.68 7.06
N ARG A 162 -10.53 11.88 6.75
CA ARG A 162 -10.09 12.49 5.47
C ARG A 162 -9.69 11.40 4.48
N GLY A 163 -9.95 11.63 3.20
CA GLY A 163 -9.35 10.81 2.14
C GLY A 163 -7.88 11.18 1.93
N LEU A 164 -7.09 10.24 1.39
CA LEU A 164 -5.63 10.38 1.24
C LEU A 164 -5.20 11.69 0.56
N ALA A 165 -5.92 12.10 -0.49
CA ALA A 165 -5.64 13.36 -1.17
C ALA A 165 -5.79 14.60 -0.29
N ALA A 166 -6.82 14.63 0.56
CA ALA A 166 -7.01 15.73 1.49
C ALA A 166 -5.91 15.72 2.56
N CYS A 167 -5.42 14.55 2.98
CA CYS A 167 -4.28 14.46 3.90
C CYS A 167 -3.01 15.03 3.25
N ILE A 168 -2.66 14.62 2.04
CA ILE A 168 -1.47 15.11 1.30
C ILE A 168 -1.52 16.64 1.14
N GLU A 169 -2.67 17.19 0.77
CA GLU A 169 -2.83 18.64 0.60
C GLU A 169 -2.69 19.43 1.90
N GLN A 170 -3.18 18.89 3.03
CA GLN A 170 -3.15 19.57 4.32
C GLN A 170 -1.77 19.52 4.97
N GLU A 171 -1.07 18.40 4.85
CA GLU A 171 0.27 18.21 5.42
C GLU A 171 1.37 18.93 4.60
N GLN A 172 1.03 19.46 3.41
CA GLN A 172 1.95 20.20 2.54
C GLN A 172 3.27 19.47 2.28
N VAL A 173 3.21 18.13 2.20
CA VAL A 173 4.38 17.26 2.09
C VAL A 173 5.09 17.42 0.74
N LEU A 174 4.36 17.91 -0.28
CA LEU A 174 4.85 18.07 -1.64
C LEU A 174 5.16 19.55 -1.95
N THR A 175 6.20 19.78 -2.75
CA THR A 175 6.45 21.10 -3.34
C THR A 175 5.27 21.53 -4.23
N GLU A 176 5.13 22.83 -4.53
CA GLU A 176 4.08 23.31 -5.43
C GLU A 176 4.15 22.68 -6.84
N ALA A 177 5.36 22.41 -7.32
CA ALA A 177 5.58 21.73 -8.60
C ALA A 177 5.11 20.26 -8.53
N ALA A 178 5.55 19.53 -7.50
CA ALA A 178 5.14 18.13 -7.29
C ALA A 178 3.63 18.00 -7.05
N THR A 179 3.02 18.95 -6.34
CA THR A 179 1.57 18.99 -6.12
C THR A 179 0.81 19.15 -7.43
N ARG A 180 1.28 20.02 -8.35
CA ARG A 180 0.65 20.20 -9.67
C ARG A 180 0.77 18.94 -10.52
N GLU A 181 1.95 18.35 -10.57
CA GLU A 181 2.20 17.11 -11.30
C GLU A 181 1.32 15.97 -10.78
N TRP A 182 1.28 15.76 -9.47
CA TRP A 182 0.45 14.74 -8.83
C TRP A 182 -1.05 14.96 -9.12
N LYS A 183 -1.54 16.20 -9.05
CA LYS A 183 -2.94 16.52 -9.40
C LYS A 183 -3.24 16.18 -10.85
N GLN A 184 -2.34 16.52 -11.77
CA GLN A 184 -2.51 16.21 -13.19
C GLN A 184 -2.54 14.70 -13.43
N ILE A 185 -1.58 13.94 -12.88
CA ILE A 185 -1.55 12.48 -12.99
C ILE A 185 -2.84 11.87 -12.43
N LYS A 186 -3.33 12.37 -11.30
CA LYS A 186 -4.56 11.88 -10.68
C LYS A 186 -5.79 12.14 -11.54
N GLU A 187 -5.89 13.31 -12.17
CA GLU A 187 -6.97 13.64 -13.10
C GLU A 187 -6.93 12.78 -14.37
N GLU A 188 -5.74 12.56 -14.93
CA GLU A 188 -5.54 11.70 -16.10
C GLU A 188 -5.90 10.23 -15.77
N GLY A 189 -5.41 9.73 -14.63
CA GLY A 189 -5.77 8.41 -14.11
C GLY A 189 -7.27 8.25 -13.89
N ALA A 190 -7.92 9.22 -13.24
CA ALA A 190 -9.37 9.18 -13.02
C ALA A 190 -10.18 9.14 -14.32
N LYS A 191 -9.72 9.84 -15.38
CA LYS A 191 -10.36 9.80 -16.70
C LYS A 191 -10.25 8.42 -17.36
N LEU A 192 -9.16 7.69 -17.15
CA LEU A 192 -8.96 6.35 -17.71
C LEU A 192 -9.95 5.32 -17.14
N PHE A 193 -10.37 5.47 -15.88
CA PHE A 193 -11.23 4.50 -15.20
C PHE A 193 -12.68 4.94 -15.05
N ASN A 194 -12.99 6.23 -15.16
CA ASN A 194 -14.36 6.73 -14.99
C ASN A 194 -15.20 6.58 -16.29
N PRO A 195 -16.25 5.73 -16.31
CA PRO A 195 -17.06 5.53 -17.52
C PRO A 195 -17.78 6.80 -17.99
N LYS A 196 -18.06 7.74 -17.08
CA LYS A 196 -18.67 9.04 -17.40
C LYS A 196 -17.69 10.00 -18.09
N LEU A 197 -16.39 9.71 -18.06
CA LEU A 197 -15.33 10.49 -18.68
C LEU A 197 -14.68 9.76 -19.88
N GLY A 198 -15.30 8.67 -20.36
CA GLY A 198 -14.80 7.87 -21.49
C GLY A 198 -13.86 6.72 -21.10
N GLY A 199 -13.66 6.48 -19.79
CA GLY A 199 -12.86 5.39 -19.26
C GLY A 199 -13.60 4.04 -19.17
N SER A 200 -12.89 2.99 -18.78
CA SER A 200 -13.46 1.64 -18.56
C SER A 200 -12.72 0.93 -17.43
N TYR A 201 -13.46 0.23 -16.57
CA TYR A 201 -12.90 -0.67 -15.56
C TYR A 201 -12.42 -2.01 -16.16
N GLU A 202 -12.90 -2.36 -17.35
CA GLU A 202 -12.45 -3.53 -18.10
C GLU A 202 -11.41 -3.11 -19.14
N ARG A 203 -10.20 -3.68 -19.07
CA ARG A 203 -9.19 -3.54 -20.11
C ARG A 203 -9.64 -4.38 -21.32
N LYS A 204 -10.26 -3.78 -22.34
CA LYS A 204 -10.45 -4.44 -23.64
C LYS A 204 -9.08 -4.59 -24.32
N GLY A 205 -8.35 -5.64 -23.98
CA GLY A 205 -7.22 -6.11 -24.77
C GLY A 205 -7.74 -6.60 -26.13
N LYS A 206 -7.73 -5.74 -27.14
CA LYS A 206 -7.65 -6.21 -28.53
C LYS A 206 -6.19 -6.14 -28.95
N ILE A 207 -5.47 -7.24 -28.71
CA ILE A 207 -4.36 -7.58 -29.59
C ILE A 207 -5.02 -7.80 -30.96
N LYS A 208 -4.80 -6.86 -31.88
CA LYS A 208 -5.05 -7.15 -33.28
C LYS A 208 -3.98 -8.14 -33.70
N GLU A 209 -4.37 -9.40 -33.83
CA GLU A 209 -3.65 -10.32 -34.71
C GLU A 209 -3.63 -9.66 -36.10
N GLY A 210 -2.43 -9.27 -36.53
CA GLY A 210 -2.17 -8.93 -37.92
C GLY A 210 -1.91 -10.23 -38.65
N GLU A 211 -2.92 -10.74 -39.35
CA GLU A 211 -2.74 -11.65 -40.47
C GLU A 211 -2.09 -10.88 -41.65
N GLY A 212 -1.07 -11.47 -42.28
CA GLY A 212 -0.45 -10.99 -43.51
C GLY A 212 1.05 -11.26 -43.59
#